data_AF-A0A0F9SS02-F1
#
_entry.id   AF-A0A0F9SS02-F1
#
_cell.length_a   1.000
_cell.length_b   1.000
_cell.length_c   1.000
_cell.angle_alpha   90.00
_cell.angle_beta   90.00
_cell.angle_gamma   90.00
#
_symmetry.space_group_name_H-M   'P 1'
#
loop_
_entity.id
_entity.type
_entity.pdbx_description
1 polymer ?
#
loop_
_entity_poly.entity_id
_entity_poly.type
_entity_poly.pdbx_seq_one_letter_code
_entity_poly.pdbx_strand_id
1 'polypeptide(L)' 'MSKFYVSFGQIHAHRIGTVTFDCDSLLELEANSMAEVRAKVFESQIKDKFFTIYDEDNVDFNYFPRGAISAII' A
#
# COMPACT_ATOMS: atom_id res chain seq x y z
N MET A 1 -9.46 1.58 -14.48
CA MET A 1 -8.89 1.43 -13.13
C MET A 1 -7.46 1.91 -13.19
N SER A 2 -7.00 2.59 -12.16
CA SER A 2 -5.64 3.13 -12.04
C SER A 2 -4.92 2.42 -10.90
N LYS A 3 -3.59 2.45 -10.95
CA LYS A 3 -2.75 1.93 -9.88
C LYS A 3 -2.62 2.94 -8.75
N PHE A 4 -2.66 2.42 -7.53
CA PHE A 4 -2.40 3.15 -6.31
C PHE A 4 -1.45 2.36 -5.42
N TYR A 5 -0.70 3.09 -4.60
CA TYR A 5 0.36 2.53 -3.78
C TYR A 5 0.15 2.89 -2.33
N VAL A 6 0.14 1.90 -1.44
CA VAL A 6 -0.09 2.10 -0.01
C VAL A 6 1.20 1.84 0.75
N SER A 7 1.68 2.84 1.49
CA SER A 7 2.85 2.71 2.35
C SER A 7 2.47 2.30 3.77
N PHE A 8 3.33 1.51 4.39
CA PHE A 8 3.25 1.11 5.79
C PHE A 8 4.39 1.83 6.52
N GLY A 9 4.08 2.54 7.61
CA GLY A 9 5.00 3.50 8.24
C GLY A 9 6.38 2.96 8.65
N GLN A 10 7.24 3.83 9.16
CA GLN A 10 8.68 3.53 9.29
C GLN A 10 9.07 2.49 10.36
N ILE A 11 8.23 2.26 11.36
CA ILE A 11 8.65 1.59 12.60
C ILE A 11 8.35 0.09 12.59
N HIS A 12 7.29 -0.33 11.89
CA HIS A 12 6.76 -1.69 12.02
C HIS A 12 6.60 -2.36 10.67
N ALA A 13 6.98 -3.64 10.62
CA ALA A 13 6.62 -4.52 9.52
C ALA A 13 5.20 -5.07 9.74
N HIS A 14 4.41 -5.06 8.68
CA HIS A 14 3.03 -5.53 8.65
C HIS A 14 2.94 -6.76 7.75
N ARG A 15 2.32 -7.83 8.25
CA ARG A 15 2.10 -9.05 7.48
C ARG A 15 0.66 -9.14 7.02
N ILE A 16 0.46 -9.32 5.72
CA ILE A 16 -0.84 -9.54 5.08
C ILE A 16 -0.76 -10.87 4.33
N GLY A 17 -1.48 -11.88 4.82
CA GLY A 17 -1.32 -13.26 4.35
C GLY A 17 0.13 -13.76 4.48
N THR A 18 0.77 -14.06 3.35
CA THR A 18 2.17 -14.51 3.27
C THR A 18 3.16 -13.41 2.92
N VAL A 19 2.70 -12.18 2.71
CA VAL A 19 3.54 -11.04 2.31
C VAL A 19 3.82 -10.15 3.51
N THR A 20 5.08 -9.75 3.67
CA THR A 20 5.51 -8.78 4.67
C THR A 20 5.83 -7.45 4.01
N PHE A 21 5.10 -6.44 4.43
CA PHE A 21 5.28 -5.04 4.09
C PHE A 21 6.03 -4.33 5.22
N ASP A 22 6.98 -3.48 4.86
CA ASP A 22 7.71 -2.60 5.76
C ASP A 22 7.88 -1.23 5.07
N CYS A 23 8.69 -0.37 5.68
CA CYS A 23 8.93 0.98 5.19
C CYS A 23 9.59 1.05 3.80
N ASP A 24 10.18 -0.06 3.33
CA ASP A 24 10.88 -0.13 2.07
C ASP A 24 9.99 -0.63 0.93
N SER A 25 8.71 -0.91 1.22
CA SER A 25 7.77 -1.53 0.29
C SER A 25 6.44 -0.79 0.22
N LEU A 26 5.78 -0.92 -0.92
CA LEU A 26 4.43 -0.42 -1.15
C LEU A 26 3.50 -1.59 -1.46
N LEU A 27 2.25 -1.51 -1.01
CA LEU A 27 1.18 -2.36 -1.52
C LEU A 27 0.58 -1.74 -2.77
N GLU A 28 0.62 -2.45 -3.89
CA GLU A 28 -0.03 -2.06 -5.14
C GLU A 28 -1.49 -2.50 -5.16
N LEU A 29 -2.41 -1.60 -5.51
CA LEU A 29 -3.84 -1.88 -5.67
C LEU A 29 -4.39 -1.20 -6.91
N GLU A 30 -5.36 -1.86 -7.56
CA GLU A 30 -6.17 -1.25 -8.62
C GLU A 30 -7.50 -0.71 -8.06
N ALA A 31 -7.81 0.53 -8.39
CA ALA A 31 -9.05 1.19 -8.01
C ALA A 31 -9.42 2.32 -8.99
N ASN A 32 -10.61 2.90 -8.86
CA ASN A 32 -11.02 4.06 -9.65
C ASN A 32 -10.69 5.39 -8.96
N SER A 33 -10.39 5.37 -7.65
CA SER A 33 -10.05 6.56 -6.88
C SER A 33 -9.30 6.22 -5.59
N MET A 34 -8.57 7.19 -5.03
CA MET A 34 -7.95 7.04 -3.70
C MET A 34 -8.98 6.76 -2.59
N ALA A 35 -10.21 7.28 -2.72
CA ALA A 35 -11.29 7.02 -1.77
C ALA A 35 -11.69 5.54 -1.78
N GLU A 36 -11.76 4.92 -2.96
CA GLU A 36 -12.01 3.48 -3.09
C GLU A 36 -10.85 2.66 -2.51
N VAL A 37 -9.59 3.06 -2.74
CA VAL A 37 -8.43 2.41 -2.11
C VAL A 37 -8.52 2.47 -0.60
N ARG A 38 -8.82 3.64 -0.04
CA ARG A 38 -8.95 3.83 1.41
C ARG A 38 -10.05 2.94 1.99
N ALA A 39 -11.19 2.82 1.31
CA ALA A 39 -12.26 1.92 1.73
C ALA A 39 -11.80 0.45 1.71
N LYS A 40 -11.19 -0.02 0.61
CA LYS A 40 -10.65 -1.38 0.50
C LYS A 40 -9.64 -1.70 1.61
N VAL A 41 -8.68 -0.80 1.84
CA VAL A 41 -7.66 -0.97 2.87
C VAL A 41 -8.30 -1.02 4.26
N PHE A 42 -9.28 -0.17 4.54
CA PHE A 42 -9.96 -0.14 5.83
C PHE A 42 -10.81 -1.40 6.10
N GLU A 43 -11.45 -1.95 5.06
CA GLU A 43 -12.23 -3.19 5.13
C GLU A 43 -11.36 -4.46 5.15
N SER A 44 -10.12 -4.36 4.68
CA SER A 44 -9.15 -5.46 4.65
C SER A 44 -8.54 -5.79 6.01
N GLN A 45 -7.63 -6.76 6.02
CA GLN A 45 -6.79 -7.09 7.17
C GLN A 45 -5.85 -5.94 7.60
N ILE A 46 -5.62 -4.94 6.74
CA ILE A 46 -4.75 -3.78 7.00
C ILE A 46 -5.42 -2.81 7.97
N LYS A 47 -6.70 -2.51 7.78
CA LYS A 47 -7.47 -1.55 8.57
C LYS A 47 -6.82 -0.16 8.59
N ASP A 48 -6.42 0.30 9.76
CA ASP A 48 -5.80 1.59 10.05
C ASP A 48 -4.26 1.53 10.09
N LYS A 49 -3.66 0.40 9.71
CA LYS A 49 -2.21 0.16 9.81
C LYS A 49 -1.39 0.68 8.62
N PHE A 50 -1.99 1.50 7.76
CA PHE A 50 -1.29 2.16 6.64
C PHE A 50 -1.00 3.62 6.97
N PHE A 51 -0.01 4.20 6.29
CA PHE A 51 0.41 5.58 6.51
C PHE A 51 -0.11 6.54 5.44
N THR A 52 0.04 6.19 4.17
CA THR A 52 -0.28 7.05 3.03
C THR A 52 -0.64 6.22 1.82
N ILE A 53 -1.43 6.83 0.93
CA ILE A 53 -1.80 6.31 -0.39
C ILE A 53 -1.23 7.29 -1.41
N TYR A 54 -0.55 6.78 -2.43
CA TYR A 54 -0.07 7.53 -3.59
C TYR A 54 -0.81 7.06 -4.84
N ASP A 55 -1.01 7.97 -5.79
CA ASP A 55 -1.27 7.60 -7.18
C ASP A 55 0.06 7.38 -7.93
N GLU A 56 -0.04 6.98 -9.18
CA GLU A 56 1.12 6.67 -10.03
C GLU A 56 1.97 7.90 -10.38
N ASP A 57 1.38 9.09 -10.41
CA ASP A 57 2.10 10.32 -10.76
C ASP A 57 2.85 10.91 -9.55
N ASN A 58 2.44 10.57 -8.32
CA ASN A 58 2.98 11.14 -7.08
C ASN A 58 3.84 10.18 -6.25
N VAL A 59 4.04 8.94 -6.71
CA VAL A 59 4.92 7.98 -6.03
C VAL A 59 6.37 8.13 -6.49
N ASP A 60 7.30 8.25 -5.53
CA ASP A 60 8.73 8.16 -5.82
C ASP A 60 9.27 6.83 -5.29
N PHE A 61 9.45 5.88 -6.21
CA PHE A 61 9.94 4.53 -5.91
C PHE A 61 11.37 4.50 -5.35
N ASN A 62 12.15 5.58 -5.46
CA ASN A 62 13.50 5.61 -4.90
C ASN A 62 13.50 5.53 -3.35
N TYR A 63 12.39 5.90 -2.70
CA TYR A 63 12.22 5.74 -1.25
C TYR A 63 11.79 4.32 -0.84
N PHE A 64 11.44 3.45 -1.79
CA PHE A 64 10.89 2.12 -1.54
C PHE A 64 11.73 1.07 -2.28
N PRO A 65 12.93 0.71 -1.77
CA PRO A 65 13.87 -0.15 -2.47
C PRO A 65 13.37 -1.60 -2.68
N ARG A 66 12.36 -2.05 -1.93
CA ARG A 66 11.66 -3.32 -2.18
C ARG A 66 10.54 -3.20 -3.22
N GLY A 67 10.24 -1.98 -3.66
CA GLY A 67 9.27 -1.67 -4.69
C GLY A 67 7.82 -1.87 -4.27
N ALA A 68 6.95 -1.94 -5.26
CA ALA A 68 5.54 -2.24 -5.08
C ALA A 68 5.28 -3.74 -5.18
N ILE A 69 4.50 -4.26 -4.24
CA ILE A 69 4.15 -5.67 -4.11
C ILE A 69 2.63 -5.78 -4.14
N SER A 70 2.10 -6.59 -5.05
CA SER A 70 0.67 -6.91 -5.07
C SER A 70 0.35 -7.95 -4.00
N ALA A 71 -0.70 -7.75 -3.22
CA ALA A 71 -1.24 -8.74 -2.29
C ALA A 71 -2.76 -8.79 -2.37
N ILE A 72 -3.32 -9.96 -2.07
CA ILE A 72 -4.77 -10.13 -1.90
C ILE A 72 -5.11 -9.63 -0.50
N ILE A 73 -5.93 -8.58 -0.43
CA ILE A 73 -6.31 -7.90 0.82
C ILE A 73 -7.81 -7.96 1.06
#